data_AF-A0A5E4N5Q6-F1
#
_entry.id   AF-A0A5E4N5Q6-F1
#
_cell.length_a   1.000
_cell.length_b   1.000
_cell.length_c   1.000
_cell.angle_alpha   90.00
_cell.angle_beta   90.00
_cell.angle_gamma   90.00
#
_symmetry.space_group_name_H-M   'P 1'
#
loop_
_entity.id
_entity.type
_entity.pdbx_description
1 polymer ?
#
loop_
_entity_poly.entity_id
_entity_poly.type
_entity_poly.pdbx_seq_one_letter_code
_entity_poly.pdbx_strand_id
1 'polypeptide(L)'
;MKYTISTWINESNEDLEIEEVQSKFEVKRISRKKKMASYEATGDTIMNVEKKFTVDAYNRVFDTIIQSMENRFTNDKEILLDLTLLSPVHIDSFVNRLPKNAFAKSAVNLKPYFDEDNKNEIKYKLCEEILSFSKSWKNLKKSVDDEYIGELYINSDTENEDEDRDISKLCKTCKNCSICCYNVLIKYNLYSNAYPPLAIAHQYLQTLPVTRVACERSFSTLKRVNNRLRSSMTTEHLESFVLAAIAKQILRSLDNDMIVNKACDKSKLFSKLLL
;
A
#
# COMPACT_ATOMS: atom_id res chain seq x y z
N MET A 1 -16.18 -30.62 9.98
CA MET A 1 -14.75 -30.26 10.12
C MET A 1 -14.68 -28.76 10.39
N LYS A 2 -14.51 -28.36 11.66
CA LYS A 2 -14.42 -26.94 12.04
C LYS A 2 -12.93 -26.59 12.11
N TYR A 3 -12.40 -25.96 11.06
CA TYR A 3 -11.10 -25.30 11.14
C TYR A 3 -11.24 -24.16 12.16
N THR A 4 -10.42 -24.20 13.21
CA THR A 4 -10.46 -23.23 14.31
C THR A 4 -9.27 -22.28 14.16
N ILE A 5 -9.33 -21.06 14.69
CA ILE A 5 -8.20 -20.11 14.63
C ILE A 5 -6.91 -20.73 15.19
N SER A 6 -7.04 -21.63 16.18
CA SER A 6 -5.92 -22.39 16.75
C SER A 6 -5.20 -23.29 15.76
N THR A 7 -5.91 -23.90 14.79
CA THR A 7 -5.26 -24.71 13.74
C THR A 7 -4.44 -23.84 12.79
N TRP A 8 -4.89 -22.61 12.52
CA TRP A 8 -4.19 -21.66 11.65
C TRP A 8 -2.92 -21.07 12.28
N ILE A 9 -2.98 -20.77 13.58
CA ILE A 9 -1.83 -20.28 14.36
C ILE A 9 -0.74 -21.37 14.41
N ASN A 10 -1.11 -22.63 14.60
CA ASN A 10 -0.16 -23.73 14.67
C ASN A 10 0.50 -24.04 13.32
N GLU A 11 -0.24 -23.97 12.20
CA GLU A 11 0.32 -24.15 10.85
C GLU A 11 1.24 -22.98 10.44
N SER A 12 1.01 -21.77 10.97
CA SER A 12 1.84 -20.59 10.68
C SER A 12 3.10 -20.48 11.54
N ASN A 13 3.25 -21.33 12.56
CA ASN A 13 4.39 -21.32 13.49
C ASN A 13 5.63 -22.06 12.94
N GLU A 14 5.52 -22.86 11.88
CA GLU A 14 6.69 -23.55 11.31
C GLU A 14 7.67 -22.59 10.60
N ASP A 15 7.19 -21.44 10.09
CA ASP A 15 7.99 -20.48 9.32
C ASP A 15 8.45 -19.24 10.10
N LEU A 16 7.98 -19.06 11.33
CA LEU A 16 8.30 -17.90 12.16
C LEU A 16 8.71 -18.40 13.56
N GLU A 17 9.94 -18.11 13.99
CA GLU A 17 10.39 -18.26 15.38
C GLU A 17 9.61 -17.31 16.31
N ILE A 18 8.29 -17.47 16.40
CA ILE A 18 7.44 -16.78 17.35
C ILE A 18 7.53 -17.61 18.63
N GLU A 19 8.17 -17.06 19.66
CA GLU A 19 8.13 -17.60 21.02
C GLU A 19 6.70 -18.02 21.35
N GLU A 20 6.52 -19.25 21.85
CA GLU A 20 5.21 -19.84 22.17
C GLU A 20 4.30 -18.83 22.86
N VAL A 21 3.31 -18.31 22.13
CA VAL A 21 2.34 -17.36 22.68
C VAL A 21 1.60 -18.10 23.79
N GLN A 22 1.81 -17.67 25.05
CA GLN A 22 1.21 -18.29 26.23
C GLN A 22 -0.30 -18.45 26.04
N SER A 23 -0.79 -19.70 26.08
CA SER A 23 -2.20 -20.04 25.84
C SER A 23 -3.15 -19.64 26.98
N LYS A 24 -2.62 -19.17 28.11
CA LYS A 24 -3.39 -18.76 29.29
C LYS A 24 -2.76 -17.52 29.92
N PHE A 25 -3.60 -16.58 30.36
CA PHE A 25 -3.14 -15.41 31.10
C PHE A 25 -2.49 -15.83 32.43
N GLU A 26 -1.32 -15.28 32.72
CA GLU A 26 -0.68 -15.43 34.03
C GLU A 26 -1.58 -14.85 35.14
N VAL A 27 -1.85 -15.66 36.17
CA VAL A 27 -2.62 -15.22 37.34
C VAL A 27 -1.72 -14.33 38.20
N LYS A 28 -1.73 -13.02 37.94
CA LYS A 28 -1.01 -12.03 38.74
C LYS A 28 -1.78 -11.66 40.01
N ARG A 29 -1.07 -11.50 41.13
CA ARG A 29 -1.64 -11.06 42.41
C ARG A 29 -2.32 -9.69 42.24
N ILE A 30 -3.60 -9.62 42.61
CA ILE A 30 -4.38 -8.39 42.48
C ILE A 30 -4.00 -7.43 43.62
N SER A 31 -3.39 -6.31 43.28
CA SER A 31 -3.08 -5.24 44.23
C SER A 31 -4.34 -4.42 44.49
N ARG A 32 -4.73 -4.30 45.77
CA ARG A 32 -5.81 -3.42 46.22
C ARG A 32 -5.19 -2.19 46.86
N LYS A 33 -5.60 -0.99 46.42
CA LYS A 33 -5.22 0.24 47.13
C LYS A 33 -5.81 0.21 48.54
N LYS A 34 -4.96 0.45 49.55
CA LYS A 34 -5.38 0.54 50.95
C LYS A 34 -6.18 1.84 51.11
N LYS A 35 -7.40 1.76 51.64
CA LYS A 35 -8.15 2.96 52.04
C LYS A 35 -7.44 3.63 53.21
N MET A 36 -7.24 4.94 53.13
CA MET A 36 -6.68 5.73 54.24
C MET A 36 -7.80 6.31 55.10
N ALA A 37 -8.97 6.59 54.52
CA ALA A 37 -10.15 7.07 55.23
C ALA A 37 -11.40 6.23 54.92
N SER A 38 -12.32 6.14 55.89
CA SER A 38 -13.50 5.27 55.81
C SER A 38 -14.53 5.71 54.75
N TYR A 39 -14.54 6.99 54.39
CA TYR A 39 -15.44 7.55 53.37
C TYR A 39 -14.93 7.38 51.93
N GLU A 40 -13.69 6.92 51.74
CA GLU A 40 -13.14 6.68 50.40
C GLU A 40 -13.85 5.49 49.75
N ALA A 41 -14.33 5.66 48.52
CA ALA A 41 -14.89 4.56 47.74
C ALA A 41 -13.83 3.46 47.51
N THR A 42 -14.23 2.18 47.52
CA THR A 42 -13.36 1.12 47.02
C THR A 42 -13.17 1.36 45.52
N GLY A 43 -11.96 1.67 45.07
CA GLY A 43 -11.70 1.80 43.64
C GLY A 43 -12.03 0.48 42.92
N ASP A 44 -12.71 0.57 41.77
CA ASP A 44 -13.11 -0.56 40.95
C ASP A 44 -11.88 -1.27 40.37
N THR A 45 -11.36 -2.23 41.13
CA THR A 45 -10.23 -3.04 40.67
C THR A 45 -10.79 -4.17 39.82
N ILE A 46 -10.50 -4.17 38.52
CA ILE A 46 -10.91 -5.25 37.63
C ILE A 46 -10.24 -6.55 38.09
N MET A 47 -11.03 -7.43 38.71
CA MET A 47 -10.55 -8.68 39.30
C MET A 47 -10.25 -9.77 38.26
N ASN A 48 -10.95 -9.71 37.12
CA ASN A 48 -10.80 -10.67 36.03
C ASN A 48 -9.60 -10.24 35.17
N VAL A 49 -8.59 -11.12 35.07
CA VAL A 49 -7.34 -10.88 34.34
C VAL A 49 -7.58 -10.64 32.84
N GLU A 50 -8.51 -11.39 32.25
CA GLU A 50 -8.90 -11.23 30.84
C GLU A 50 -9.53 -9.86 30.62
N LYS A 51 -10.53 -9.47 31.43
CA LYS A 51 -11.14 -8.13 31.33
C LYS A 51 -10.12 -7.01 31.55
N LYS A 52 -9.16 -7.22 32.45
CA LYS A 52 -8.10 -6.25 32.69
C LYS A 52 -7.18 -6.12 31.48
N PHE A 53 -6.77 -7.23 30.87
CA PHE A 53 -6.01 -7.20 29.61
C PHE A 53 -6.82 -6.54 28.49
N THR A 54 -8.12 -6.84 28.38
CA THR A 54 -9.01 -6.21 27.40
C THR A 54 -9.00 -4.69 27.55
N VAL A 55 -9.16 -4.17 28.76
CA VAL A 55 -9.24 -2.72 29.00
C VAL A 55 -7.86 -2.05 28.93
N ASP A 56 -6.86 -2.61 29.60
CA ASP A 56 -5.57 -1.93 29.79
C ASP A 56 -4.63 -2.06 28.58
N ALA A 57 -4.80 -3.10 27.76
CA ALA A 57 -3.94 -3.39 26.60
C ALA A 57 -4.73 -3.43 25.29
N TYR A 58 -5.67 -4.38 25.13
CA TYR A 58 -6.35 -4.59 23.85
C TYR A 58 -7.10 -3.34 23.36
N ASN A 59 -7.96 -2.77 24.20
CA ASN A 59 -8.72 -1.57 23.85
C ASN A 59 -7.78 -0.39 23.59
N ARG A 60 -6.71 -0.22 24.39
CA ARG A 60 -5.72 0.84 24.14
C ARG A 60 -5.02 0.68 22.80
N VAL A 61 -4.63 -0.54 22.43
CA VAL A 61 -4.02 -0.83 21.13
C VAL A 61 -5.02 -0.56 20.01
N PHE A 62 -6.26 -1.03 20.17
CA PHE A 62 -7.34 -0.78 19.22
C PHE A 62 -7.62 0.71 19.02
N ASP A 63 -7.77 1.47 20.10
CA ASP A 63 -7.98 2.91 20.08
C ASP A 63 -6.80 3.62 19.42
N THR A 64 -5.56 3.17 19.68
CA THR A 64 -4.36 3.70 19.02
C THR A 64 -4.38 3.43 17.52
N ILE A 65 -4.81 2.24 17.10
CA ILE A 65 -4.95 1.89 15.68
C ILE A 65 -6.04 2.76 15.03
N ILE A 66 -7.21 2.88 15.66
CA ILE A 66 -8.32 3.70 15.17
C ILE A 66 -7.86 5.16 15.04
N GLN A 67 -7.29 5.74 16.09
CA GLN A 67 -6.79 7.11 16.08
C GLN A 67 -5.70 7.31 15.03
N SER A 68 -4.80 6.33 14.85
CA SER A 68 -3.77 6.39 13.81
C SER A 68 -4.39 6.37 12.41
N MET A 69 -5.42 5.56 12.17
CA MET A 69 -6.12 5.51 10.89
C MET A 69 -6.90 6.81 10.62
N GLU A 70 -7.61 7.32 11.62
CA GLU A 70 -8.33 8.59 11.53
C GLU A 70 -7.37 9.75 11.28
N ASN A 71 -6.27 9.85 12.03
CA ASN A 71 -5.26 10.89 11.82
C ASN A 71 -4.64 10.81 10.42
N ARG A 72 -4.45 9.60 9.89
CA ARG A 72 -3.82 9.39 8.58
C ARG A 72 -4.77 9.67 7.40
N PHE A 73 -6.06 9.38 7.53
CA PHE A 73 -6.98 9.34 6.38
C PHE A 73 -8.18 10.30 6.45
N THR A 74 -8.41 10.99 7.58
CA THR A 74 -9.55 11.93 7.70
C THR A 74 -9.50 13.04 6.65
N ASN A 75 -8.31 13.60 6.38
CA ASN A 75 -8.15 14.70 5.42
C ASN A 75 -8.43 14.28 3.97
N ASP A 76 -8.14 13.01 3.64
CA ASP A 76 -8.25 12.46 2.29
C ASP A 76 -9.46 11.53 2.13
N LYS A 77 -10.42 11.60 3.07
CA LYS A 77 -11.58 10.71 3.08
C LYS A 77 -12.40 10.78 1.78
N GLU A 78 -12.59 11.99 1.25
CA GLU A 78 -13.38 12.20 0.03
C GLU A 78 -12.74 11.52 -1.19
N ILE A 79 -11.41 11.64 -1.35
CA ILE A 79 -10.72 11.00 -2.46
C ILE A 79 -10.71 9.48 -2.31
N LEU A 80 -10.52 8.96 -1.09
CA LEU A 80 -10.57 7.52 -0.85
C LEU A 80 -11.96 6.95 -1.17
N LEU A 81 -13.03 7.67 -0.81
CA LEU A 81 -14.41 7.28 -1.16
C LEU A 81 -14.62 7.24 -2.68
N ASP A 82 -14.16 8.26 -3.40
CA ASP A 82 -14.23 8.26 -4.88
C ASP A 82 -13.47 7.05 -5.46
N LEU A 83 -12.30 6.74 -4.93
CA LEU A 83 -11.47 5.63 -5.40
C LEU A 83 -12.06 4.25 -5.09
N THR A 84 -12.91 4.11 -4.05
CA THR A 84 -13.63 2.85 -3.81
C THR A 84 -14.54 2.47 -4.98
N LEU A 85 -15.03 3.45 -5.75
CA LEU A 85 -15.87 3.21 -6.92
C LEU A 85 -15.10 2.55 -8.08
N LEU A 86 -13.76 2.60 -8.07
CA LEU A 86 -12.91 1.89 -9.03
C LEU A 86 -12.72 0.41 -8.65
N SER A 87 -13.16 -0.01 -7.46
CA SER A 87 -13.06 -1.39 -7.04
C SER A 87 -14.24 -2.22 -7.56
N PRO A 88 -13.99 -3.37 -8.20
CA PRO A 88 -15.05 -4.23 -8.72
C PRO A 88 -15.93 -4.83 -7.63
N VAL A 89 -15.45 -4.87 -6.38
CA VAL A 89 -16.22 -5.31 -5.20
C VAL A 89 -17.50 -4.49 -5.03
N HIS A 90 -17.46 -3.21 -5.40
CA HIS A 90 -18.57 -2.29 -5.18
C HIS A 90 -19.46 -2.11 -6.42
N ILE A 91 -19.13 -2.72 -7.57
CA ILE A 91 -19.87 -2.58 -8.83
C ILE A 91 -21.37 -2.84 -8.61
N ASP A 92 -21.75 -3.96 -8.01
CA ASP A 92 -23.16 -4.32 -7.81
C ASP A 92 -23.94 -3.28 -6.98
N SER A 93 -23.26 -2.49 -6.14
CA SER A 93 -23.90 -1.43 -5.34
C SER A 93 -24.26 -0.18 -6.16
N PHE A 94 -23.60 0.08 -7.29
CA PHE A 94 -23.76 1.32 -8.06
C PHE A 94 -24.02 1.13 -9.57
N VAL A 95 -24.02 -0.09 -10.11
CA VAL A 95 -24.23 -0.38 -11.55
C VAL A 95 -25.43 0.36 -12.13
N ASN A 96 -26.49 0.54 -11.35
CA ASN A 96 -27.71 1.20 -11.79
C ASN A 96 -27.67 2.72 -11.64
N ARG A 97 -26.96 3.23 -10.63
CA ARG A 97 -26.87 4.68 -10.37
C ARG A 97 -25.69 4.99 -9.46
N LEU A 98 -24.81 5.88 -9.94
CA LEU A 98 -23.74 6.47 -9.12
C LEU A 98 -24.27 7.57 -8.18
N PRO A 99 -23.63 7.76 -7.02
CA PRO A 99 -23.82 8.94 -6.19
C PRO A 99 -23.58 10.24 -6.97
N LYS A 100 -24.36 11.30 -6.69
CA LYS A 100 -24.23 12.60 -7.40
C LYS A 100 -22.84 13.24 -7.23
N ASN A 101 -22.19 12.96 -6.11
CA ASN A 101 -20.85 13.44 -5.75
C ASN A 101 -19.71 12.51 -6.21
N ALA A 102 -19.99 11.41 -6.90
CA ALA A 102 -18.98 10.47 -7.37
C ALA A 102 -17.88 11.16 -8.20
N PHE A 103 -16.63 10.88 -7.88
CA PHE A 103 -15.43 11.42 -8.54
C PHE A 103 -15.28 12.94 -8.48
N ALA A 104 -16.01 13.63 -7.61
CA ALA A 104 -15.90 15.08 -7.51
C ALA A 104 -14.50 15.51 -7.03
N LYS A 105 -13.87 14.75 -6.14
CA LYS A 105 -12.52 15.04 -5.65
C LYS A 105 -11.47 14.44 -6.58
N SER A 106 -11.66 13.19 -7.02
CA SER A 106 -10.73 12.56 -7.97
C SER A 106 -10.58 13.35 -9.26
N ALA A 107 -11.65 13.92 -9.83
CA ALA A 107 -11.56 14.68 -11.08
C ALA A 107 -10.67 15.94 -10.95
N VAL A 108 -10.58 16.54 -9.76
CA VAL A 108 -9.64 17.66 -9.52
C VAL A 108 -8.20 17.16 -9.60
N ASN A 109 -7.91 16.02 -8.98
CA ASN A 109 -6.56 15.45 -8.95
C ASN A 109 -6.16 14.84 -10.28
N LEU A 110 -7.12 14.40 -11.09
CA LEU A 110 -6.87 13.84 -12.40
C LEU A 110 -6.74 14.92 -13.49
N LYS A 111 -7.18 16.16 -13.24
CA LYS A 111 -7.08 17.29 -14.19
C LYS A 111 -5.71 17.42 -14.88
N PRO A 112 -4.56 17.31 -14.19
CA PRO A 112 -3.24 17.47 -14.83
C PRO A 112 -2.91 16.43 -15.92
N TYR A 113 -3.68 15.34 -16.00
CA TYR A 113 -3.45 14.25 -16.95
C TYR A 113 -4.34 14.34 -18.19
N PHE A 114 -5.18 15.36 -18.31
CA PHE A 114 -6.01 15.60 -19.49
C PHE A 114 -5.73 16.98 -20.06
N ASP A 115 -5.82 17.08 -21.39
CA ASP A 115 -5.83 18.36 -22.09
C ASP A 115 -7.13 19.16 -21.81
N GLU A 116 -8.13 18.50 -21.20
CA GLU A 116 -9.41 19.10 -20.80
C GLU A 116 -9.27 20.00 -19.57
N ASP A 117 -9.59 21.28 -19.74
CA ASP A 117 -9.46 22.27 -18.67
C ASP A 117 -10.58 22.22 -17.61
N ASN A 118 -11.60 21.37 -17.82
CA ASN A 118 -12.80 21.35 -17.00
C ASN A 118 -12.95 20.06 -16.17
N LYS A 119 -12.71 20.17 -14.86
CA LYS A 119 -12.92 19.09 -13.88
C LYS A 119 -14.31 18.46 -13.93
N ASN A 120 -15.34 19.20 -14.32
CA ASN A 120 -16.70 18.68 -14.40
C ASN A 120 -16.88 17.74 -15.61
N GLU A 121 -16.15 18.02 -16.70
CA GLU A 121 -16.17 17.18 -17.89
C GLU A 121 -15.45 15.85 -17.62
N ILE A 122 -14.26 15.91 -17.01
CA ILE A 122 -13.53 14.72 -16.54
C ILE A 122 -14.40 13.88 -15.62
N LYS A 123 -15.07 14.51 -14.64
CA LYS A 123 -16.00 13.83 -13.73
C LYS A 123 -17.13 13.14 -14.49
N TYR A 124 -17.76 13.83 -15.44
CA TYR A 124 -18.88 13.30 -16.21
C TYR A 124 -18.44 12.09 -17.05
N LYS A 125 -17.36 12.23 -17.82
CA LYS A 125 -16.81 11.14 -18.63
C LYS A 125 -16.43 9.94 -17.78
N LEU A 126 -15.71 10.15 -16.68
CA LEU A 126 -15.34 9.07 -15.76
C LEU A 126 -16.57 8.35 -15.18
N CYS A 127 -17.64 9.07 -14.85
CA CYS A 127 -18.90 8.47 -14.38
C CYS A 127 -19.57 7.61 -15.47
N GLU A 128 -19.60 8.08 -16.72
CA GLU A 128 -20.16 7.32 -17.83
C GLU A 128 -19.34 6.05 -18.12
N GLU A 129 -18.02 6.19 -18.14
CA GLU A 129 -17.10 5.10 -18.41
C GLU A 129 -17.16 4.01 -17.36
N ILE A 130 -17.12 4.36 -16.07
CA ILE A 130 -17.21 3.34 -15.01
C ILE A 130 -18.57 2.63 -15.04
N LEU A 131 -19.67 3.32 -15.36
CA LEU A 131 -20.99 2.70 -15.47
C LEU A 131 -21.06 1.73 -16.67
N SER A 132 -20.52 2.14 -17.81
CA SER A 132 -20.40 1.31 -19.01
C SER A 132 -19.53 0.08 -18.74
N PHE A 133 -18.34 0.28 -18.17
CA PHE A 133 -17.41 -0.78 -17.81
C PHE A 133 -18.01 -1.76 -16.78
N SER A 134 -18.70 -1.23 -15.76
CA SER A 134 -19.36 -2.01 -14.71
C SER A 134 -20.41 -2.98 -15.23
N LYS A 135 -21.18 -2.56 -16.24
CA LYS A 135 -22.18 -3.43 -16.90
C LYS A 135 -21.50 -4.61 -17.62
N SER A 136 -20.35 -4.36 -18.22
CA SER A 136 -19.58 -5.35 -18.98
C SER A 136 -18.65 -6.21 -18.11
N TRP A 137 -18.41 -5.83 -16.86
CA TRP A 137 -17.43 -6.47 -15.96
C TRP A 137 -17.67 -7.98 -15.77
N LYS A 138 -18.92 -8.43 -15.68
CA LYS A 138 -19.25 -9.85 -15.50
C LYS A 138 -18.69 -10.74 -16.61
N ASN A 139 -18.54 -10.19 -17.82
CA ASN A 139 -17.96 -10.87 -18.97
C ASN A 139 -16.46 -10.64 -19.06
N LEU A 140 -16.03 -9.38 -18.90
CA LEU A 140 -14.61 -8.98 -18.98
C LEU A 140 -13.73 -9.68 -17.94
N LYS A 141 -14.25 -9.93 -16.73
CA LYS A 141 -13.46 -10.59 -15.67
C LYS A 141 -13.10 -12.04 -15.97
N LYS A 142 -13.78 -12.69 -16.93
CA LYS A 142 -13.52 -14.10 -17.28
C LYS A 142 -12.20 -14.26 -18.03
N SER A 143 -11.80 -13.26 -18.82
CA SER A 143 -10.56 -13.28 -19.59
C SER A 143 -9.35 -12.79 -18.82
N VAL A 144 -9.49 -12.47 -17.54
CA VAL A 144 -8.34 -12.08 -16.69
C VAL A 144 -7.36 -13.26 -16.57
N ASP A 145 -7.84 -14.51 -16.68
CA ASP A 145 -7.06 -15.75 -16.51
C ASP A 145 -6.12 -16.07 -17.67
N ASP A 146 -6.34 -15.51 -18.87
CA ASP A 146 -5.39 -15.75 -19.96
C ASP A 146 -4.20 -14.82 -19.76
N GLU A 147 -3.07 -15.42 -19.39
CA GLU A 147 -1.77 -14.77 -19.18
C GLU A 147 -1.53 -13.70 -20.25
N TYR A 148 -1.70 -12.44 -19.84
CA TYR A 148 -1.23 -11.32 -20.61
C TYR A 148 -0.09 -10.71 -19.80
N ILE A 149 1.14 -11.07 -20.19
CA ILE A 149 2.34 -10.32 -19.86
C ILE A 149 2.24 -9.03 -20.70
N GLY A 150 1.37 -8.12 -20.26
CA GLY A 150 1.39 -6.76 -20.76
C GLY A 150 2.65 -6.13 -20.20
N GLU A 151 3.67 -6.03 -21.03
CA GLU A 151 4.82 -5.16 -20.82
C GLU A 151 4.29 -3.74 -20.55
N LEU A 152 4.04 -3.43 -19.28
CA LEU A 152 3.88 -2.06 -18.84
C LEU A 152 5.27 -1.45 -18.94
N TYR A 153 5.57 -0.81 -20.08
CA TYR A 153 6.69 0.10 -20.35
C TYR A 153 7.72 0.19 -19.22
N ILE A 154 8.49 -0.88 -19.07
CA ILE A 154 9.81 -0.88 -18.48
C ILE A 154 10.55 -1.93 -19.29
N ASN A 155 11.22 -1.48 -20.36
CA ASN A 155 12.19 -2.31 -21.05
C ASN A 155 13.19 -2.83 -20.02
N SER A 156 13.29 -4.15 -19.88
CA SER A 156 14.57 -4.80 -19.64
C SER A 156 14.42 -6.28 -19.95
N ASP A 157 14.87 -6.65 -21.14
CA ASP A 157 15.61 -7.89 -21.31
C ASP A 157 16.64 -7.98 -20.17
N THR A 158 16.57 -9.03 -19.36
CA THR A 158 17.71 -9.92 -19.06
C THR A 158 17.33 -10.91 -17.97
N GLU A 159 17.56 -12.17 -18.31
CA GLU A 159 17.69 -13.31 -17.42
C GLU A 159 18.69 -12.97 -16.31
N ASN A 160 18.21 -12.89 -15.07
CA ASN A 160 19.00 -13.20 -13.88
C ASN A 160 18.04 -13.62 -12.77
N GLU A 161 18.05 -14.93 -12.52
CA GLU A 161 17.56 -15.55 -11.31
C GLU A 161 18.37 -14.99 -10.14
N ASP A 162 17.77 -14.12 -9.32
CA ASP A 162 18.05 -14.00 -7.88
C ASP A 162 17.15 -12.90 -7.25
N GLU A 163 16.18 -13.37 -6.47
CA GLU A 163 15.51 -12.72 -5.32
C GLU A 163 14.91 -11.30 -5.37
N ASP A 164 14.75 -10.63 -6.51
CA ASP A 164 13.82 -9.49 -6.60
C ASP A 164 12.43 -10.01 -7.00
N ARG A 165 11.50 -10.14 -6.02
CA ARG A 165 10.07 -10.34 -6.35
C ARG A 165 9.62 -9.14 -7.17
N ASP A 166 9.59 -9.39 -8.46
CA ASP A 166 9.23 -8.47 -9.51
C ASP A 166 7.97 -7.68 -9.11
N ILE A 167 8.12 -6.35 -9.03
CA ILE A 167 7.05 -5.39 -8.71
C ILE A 167 5.91 -5.48 -9.75
N SER A 168 6.17 -6.18 -10.86
CA SER A 168 5.30 -6.44 -12.00
C SER A 168 4.19 -7.48 -11.76
N LYS A 169 4.27 -8.35 -10.74
CA LYS A 169 3.20 -9.35 -10.47
C LYS A 169 2.03 -8.73 -9.68
N LEU A 170 1.34 -7.82 -10.36
CA LEU A 170 0.09 -7.17 -9.98
C LEU A 170 -1.05 -8.21 -10.04
N CYS A 171 -1.38 -8.82 -8.90
CA CYS A 171 -2.52 -9.74 -8.68
C CYS A 171 -2.71 -10.83 -9.75
N LYS A 172 -2.36 -12.09 -9.40
CA LYS A 172 -2.34 -13.21 -10.35
C LYS A 172 -3.65 -13.53 -11.06
N THR A 173 -4.84 -13.14 -10.54
CA THR A 173 -6.19 -13.19 -11.20
C THR A 173 -7.35 -13.26 -10.19
N CYS A 174 -7.41 -12.42 -9.14
CA CYS A 174 -8.50 -12.56 -8.16
C CYS A 174 -9.90 -12.17 -8.71
N LYS A 175 -9.98 -11.58 -9.92
CA LYS A 175 -11.21 -11.12 -10.60
C LYS A 175 -12.07 -10.13 -9.82
N ASN A 176 -11.55 -9.62 -8.70
CA ASN A 176 -12.32 -8.77 -7.78
C ASN A 176 -11.47 -7.67 -7.14
N CYS A 177 -10.42 -7.22 -7.82
CA CYS A 177 -9.64 -6.06 -7.38
C CYS A 177 -9.45 -5.04 -8.50
N SER A 178 -9.12 -3.80 -8.12
CA SER A 178 -8.87 -2.70 -9.06
C SER A 178 -7.71 -2.99 -10.03
N ILE A 179 -6.73 -3.80 -9.62
CA ILE A 179 -5.64 -4.26 -10.49
C ILE A 179 -6.18 -5.13 -11.64
N CYS A 180 -7.09 -6.07 -11.36
CA CYS A 180 -7.70 -6.88 -12.42
C CYS A 180 -8.52 -6.01 -13.39
N CYS A 181 -9.20 -4.95 -12.90
CA CYS A 181 -9.89 -4.00 -13.76
C CYS A 181 -8.91 -3.31 -14.70
N TYR A 182 -7.78 -2.83 -14.18
CA TYR A 182 -6.76 -2.20 -15.00
C TYR A 182 -6.14 -3.15 -16.03
N ASN A 183 -5.85 -4.39 -15.64
CA ASN A 183 -5.30 -5.39 -16.57
C ASN A 183 -6.25 -5.66 -17.75
N VAL A 184 -7.57 -5.67 -17.52
CA VAL A 184 -8.57 -5.77 -18.59
C VAL A 184 -8.51 -4.56 -19.53
N LEU A 185 -8.39 -3.35 -18.98
CA LEU A 185 -8.30 -2.13 -19.80
C LEU A 185 -7.08 -2.17 -20.73
N ILE A 186 -5.94 -2.68 -20.25
CA ILE A 186 -4.73 -2.84 -21.05
C ILE A 186 -4.87 -3.98 -22.08
N LYS A 187 -5.32 -5.16 -21.65
CA LYS A 187 -5.44 -6.36 -22.51
C LYS A 187 -6.29 -6.11 -23.76
N TYR A 188 -7.35 -5.31 -23.62
CA TYR A 188 -8.26 -4.99 -24.72
C TYR A 188 -8.00 -3.63 -25.37
N ASN A 189 -6.88 -2.96 -25.02
CA ASN A 189 -6.55 -1.61 -25.50
C ASN A 189 -7.72 -0.61 -25.31
N LEU A 190 -8.47 -0.75 -24.22
CA LEU A 190 -9.61 0.11 -23.93
C LEU A 190 -9.17 1.47 -23.37
N TYR A 191 -7.93 1.57 -22.88
CA TYR A 191 -7.37 2.78 -22.30
C TYR A 191 -7.17 3.93 -23.28
N SER A 192 -7.15 3.68 -24.59
CA SER A 192 -6.85 4.70 -25.61
C SER A 192 -8.10 5.43 -26.11
N ASN A 193 -9.16 4.68 -26.45
CA ASN A 193 -10.35 5.24 -27.12
C ASN A 193 -11.68 4.98 -26.39
N ALA A 194 -11.78 3.91 -25.61
CA ALA A 194 -13.06 3.51 -25.01
C ALA A 194 -13.24 4.05 -23.59
N TYR A 195 -12.18 3.96 -22.79
CA TYR A 195 -12.16 4.28 -21.37
C TYR A 195 -10.89 5.05 -20.91
N PRO A 196 -10.44 6.12 -21.60
CA PRO A 196 -9.22 6.84 -21.20
C PRO A 196 -9.26 7.46 -19.79
N PRO A 197 -10.27 8.26 -19.41
CA PRO A 197 -10.46 8.72 -18.03
C PRO A 197 -10.41 7.62 -16.97
N LEU A 198 -11.08 6.51 -17.23
CA LEU A 198 -11.10 5.37 -16.31
C LEU A 198 -9.72 4.70 -16.20
N ALA A 199 -8.98 4.55 -17.30
CA ALA A 199 -7.64 3.99 -17.28
C ALA A 199 -6.66 4.86 -16.47
N ILE A 200 -6.69 6.18 -16.67
CA ILE A 200 -5.87 7.13 -15.90
C ILE A 200 -6.28 7.10 -14.41
N ALA A 201 -7.58 7.01 -14.10
CA ALA A 201 -8.05 6.88 -12.72
C ALA A 201 -7.52 5.60 -12.05
N HIS A 202 -7.49 4.47 -12.77
CA HIS A 202 -6.88 3.23 -12.27
C HIS A 202 -5.37 3.31 -12.10
N GLN A 203 -4.65 4.00 -13.01
CA GLN A 203 -3.21 4.25 -12.84
C GLN A 203 -2.96 5.12 -11.61
N TYR A 204 -3.72 6.21 -11.46
CA TYR A 204 -3.63 7.10 -10.31
C TYR A 204 -3.89 6.34 -8.99
N LEU A 205 -4.92 5.49 -8.92
CA LEU A 205 -5.17 4.66 -7.75
C LEU A 205 -3.96 3.77 -7.40
N GLN A 206 -3.27 3.25 -8.41
CA GLN A 206 -2.10 2.41 -8.22
C GLN A 206 -0.83 3.17 -7.83
N THR A 207 -0.77 4.49 -7.98
CA THR A 207 0.38 5.29 -7.52
C THR A 207 0.22 5.77 -6.08
N LEU A 208 -0.98 5.66 -5.50
CA LEU A 208 -1.21 6.12 -4.13
C LEU A 208 -0.51 5.22 -3.10
N PRO A 209 0.22 5.78 -2.13
CA PRO A 209 0.92 5.00 -1.11
C PRO A 209 0.01 4.06 -0.30
N VAL A 210 -1.27 4.42 -0.12
CA VAL A 210 -2.26 3.61 0.60
C VAL A 210 -2.56 2.26 -0.09
N THR A 211 -2.31 2.15 -1.39
CA THR A 211 -2.55 0.91 -2.15
C THR A 211 -1.29 0.06 -2.31
N ARG A 212 -0.12 0.56 -1.89
CA ARG A 212 1.19 -0.05 -2.14
C ARG A 212 1.93 -0.39 -0.84
N VAL A 213 1.88 -1.66 -0.45
CA VAL A 213 2.72 -2.20 0.66
C VAL A 213 4.22 -2.04 0.38
N ALA A 214 4.62 -2.00 -0.89
CA ALA A 214 6.01 -1.79 -1.30
C ALA A 214 6.60 -0.51 -0.71
N CYS A 215 5.84 0.60 -0.69
CA CYS A 215 6.28 1.86 -0.10
C CYS A 215 6.58 1.69 1.40
N GLU A 216 5.74 0.98 2.15
CA GLU A 216 5.95 0.75 3.59
C GLU A 216 7.20 -0.11 3.85
N ARG A 217 7.45 -1.12 3.01
CA ARG A 217 8.69 -1.92 3.07
C ARG A 217 9.92 -1.06 2.79
N SER A 218 9.88 -0.21 1.76
CA SER A 218 10.97 0.70 1.44
C SER A 218 11.28 1.66 2.58
N PHE A 219 10.24 2.28 3.19
CA PHE A 219 10.42 3.15 4.36
C PHE A 219 10.93 2.39 5.59
N SER A 220 10.49 1.14 5.79
CA SER A 220 11.03 0.29 6.87
C SER A 220 12.52 0.01 6.66
N THR A 221 12.94 -0.31 5.44
CA THR A 221 14.37 -0.50 5.11
C THR A 221 15.15 0.78 5.32
N LEU A 222 14.63 1.91 4.85
CA LEU A 222 15.24 3.22 5.02
C LEU A 222 15.40 3.59 6.51
N LYS A 223 14.40 3.27 7.34
CA LYS A 223 14.45 3.45 8.79
C LYS A 223 15.56 2.61 9.44
N ARG A 224 15.78 1.38 8.98
CA ARG A 224 16.89 0.53 9.47
C ARG A 224 18.24 1.14 9.13
N VAL A 225 18.41 1.63 7.89
CA VAL A 225 19.64 2.33 7.45
C VAL A 225 19.88 3.56 8.30
N ASN A 226 18.86 4.39 8.49
CA ASN A 226 18.95 5.60 9.30
C ASN A 226 19.33 5.31 10.76
N ASN A 227 18.68 4.32 11.38
CA ASN A 227 18.96 3.95 12.76
C ASN A 227 20.37 3.40 12.95
N ARG A 228 20.85 2.57 12.00
CA ARG A 228 22.18 1.96 12.07
C ARG A 228 23.30 2.97 11.85
N LEU A 229 23.08 3.95 10.97
CA LEU A 229 24.08 4.97 10.60
C LEU A 229 23.72 6.35 11.18
N ARG A 230 23.00 6.41 12.30
CA ARG A 230 22.40 7.65 12.84
C ARG A 230 23.39 8.80 13.05
N SER A 231 24.66 8.49 13.30
CA SER A 231 25.72 9.50 13.50
C SER A 231 26.30 10.07 12.19
N SER A 232 26.12 9.39 11.05
CA SER A 232 26.70 9.78 9.75
C SER A 232 25.68 9.96 8.63
N MET A 233 24.45 9.47 8.83
CA MET A 233 23.36 9.57 7.86
C MET A 233 22.67 10.92 8.01
N THR A 234 22.91 11.82 7.06
CA THR A 234 22.18 13.09 6.94
C THR A 234 20.89 12.89 6.17
N THR A 235 19.96 13.83 6.30
CA THR A 235 18.72 13.84 5.51
C THR A 235 19.02 13.82 4.00
N GLU A 236 19.99 14.61 3.55
CA GLU A 236 20.39 14.68 2.13
C GLU A 236 20.94 13.36 1.59
N HIS A 237 21.78 12.66 2.37
CA HIS A 237 22.28 11.33 1.98
C HIS A 237 21.16 10.31 1.91
N LEU A 238 20.22 10.37 2.86
CA LEU A 238 19.10 9.46 2.93
C LEU A 238 18.13 9.66 1.75
N GLU A 239 17.86 10.91 1.37
CA GLU A 239 17.12 11.26 0.14
C GLU A 239 17.84 10.75 -1.11
N SER A 240 19.17 10.91 -1.18
CA SER A 240 19.98 10.40 -2.29
C SER A 240 19.88 8.87 -2.42
N PHE A 241 19.89 8.13 -1.30
CA PHE A 241 19.69 6.68 -1.32
C PHE A 241 18.29 6.28 -1.79
N VAL A 242 17.25 7.02 -1.41
CA VAL A 242 15.89 6.78 -1.92
C VAL A 242 15.84 7.00 -3.42
N LEU A 243 16.41 8.09 -3.93
CA LEU A 243 16.48 8.35 -5.37
C LEU A 243 17.24 7.25 -6.11
N ALA A 244 18.38 6.81 -5.58
CA ALA A 244 19.15 5.71 -6.15
C ALA A 244 18.36 4.39 -6.17
N ALA A 245 17.58 4.11 -5.12
CA ALA A 245 16.73 2.91 -5.06
C ALA A 245 15.58 2.97 -6.08
N ILE A 246 14.95 4.13 -6.27
CA ILE A 246 13.91 4.33 -7.30
C ILE A 246 14.52 4.21 -8.70
N ALA A 247 15.68 4.82 -8.92
CA ALA A 247 16.38 4.83 -10.20
C ALA A 247 17.34 3.63 -10.40
N LYS A 248 17.13 2.52 -9.67
CA LYS A 248 18.04 1.34 -9.68
C LYS A 248 18.29 0.82 -11.10
N GLN A 249 17.28 0.83 -11.96
CA GLN A 249 17.41 0.39 -13.35
C GLN A 249 18.31 1.32 -14.18
N ILE A 250 18.13 2.63 -14.04
CA ILE A 250 18.99 3.63 -14.68
C ILE A 250 20.43 3.46 -14.18
N LEU A 251 20.62 3.28 -12.87
CA LEU A 251 21.95 3.06 -12.30
C LEU A 251 22.61 1.77 -12.78
N ARG A 252 21.84 0.69 -12.99
CA ARG A 252 22.34 -0.57 -13.56
C ARG A 252 22.74 -0.43 -15.04
N SER A 253 22.14 0.52 -15.76
CA SER A 253 22.49 0.79 -17.16
C SER A 253 23.73 1.68 -17.35
N LEU A 254 24.25 2.28 -16.27
CA LEU A 254 25.44 3.12 -16.35
C LEU A 254 26.71 2.28 -16.44
N ASP A 255 27.63 2.70 -17.29
CA ASP A 255 28.96 2.11 -17.41
C ASP A 255 29.83 2.47 -16.19
N ASN A 256 30.41 1.44 -15.58
CA ASN A 256 31.28 1.60 -14.40
C ASN A 256 32.51 2.43 -14.72
N ASP A 257 33.10 2.27 -15.92
CA ASP A 257 34.30 3.03 -16.29
C ASP A 257 33.98 4.51 -16.43
N MET A 258 32.81 4.85 -16.97
CA MET A 258 32.31 6.23 -17.01
C MET A 258 32.17 6.82 -15.59
N ILE A 259 31.66 6.05 -14.63
CA ILE A 259 31.50 6.49 -13.24
C ILE A 259 32.88 6.74 -12.60
N VAL A 260 33.81 5.81 -12.78
CA VAL A 260 35.18 5.91 -12.25
C VAL A 260 35.89 7.14 -12.80
N ASN A 261 35.86 7.34 -14.13
CA ASN A 261 36.47 8.49 -14.77
C ASN A 261 35.90 9.81 -14.24
N LYS A 262 34.58 9.90 -14.07
CA LYS A 262 33.92 11.10 -13.53
C LYS A 262 34.25 11.35 -12.05
N ALA A 263 34.57 10.30 -11.28
CA ALA A 263 35.04 10.45 -9.90
C ALA A 263 36.49 10.94 -9.86
N CYS A 264 37.35 10.43 -10.75
CA CYS A 264 38.73 10.89 -10.93
C CYS A 264 38.79 12.39 -11.25
N ASP A 265 37.92 12.87 -12.15
CA ASP A 265 37.87 14.29 -12.54
C ASP A 265 37.60 15.25 -11.36
N LYS A 266 36.95 14.78 -10.29
CA LYS A 266 36.61 15.61 -9.14
C LYS A 266 37.75 15.83 -8.14
N SER A 267 38.77 14.97 -8.12
CA SER A 267 39.86 15.08 -7.16
C SER A 267 41.13 14.39 -7.62
N LYS A 268 42.26 15.09 -7.46
CA LYS A 268 43.61 14.54 -7.66
C LYS A 268 43.90 13.29 -6.83
N LEU A 269 43.22 13.14 -5.68
CA LEU A 269 43.36 11.98 -4.82
C LEU A 269 42.65 10.76 -5.41
N PHE A 270 41.48 10.94 -6.03
CA PHE A 270 40.75 9.86 -6.70
C PHE A 270 41.43 9.41 -7.99
N SER A 271 41.97 10.32 -8.80
CA SER A 271 42.80 9.95 -9.96
C SER A 271 44.02 9.08 -9.61
N LYS A 272 44.51 9.16 -8.36
CA LYS A 272 45.66 8.37 -7.91
C LYS A 272 45.30 6.99 -7.36
N LEU A 273 44.05 6.77 -6.97
CA LEU A 273 43.59 5.56 -6.29
C LEU A 273 42.74 4.65 -7.18
N LEU A 274 42.09 5.21 -8.20
CA LEU A 274 41.14 4.51 -9.06
C LEU A 274 41.67 4.25 -10.49
N LEU A 275 42.79 4.86 -10.87
CA LEU A 275 43.55 4.63 -12.11
C LEU A 275 44.94 4.09 -11.74
#